data_AF-A0A1F5UXW5-F1
#
_entry.id   AF-A0A1F5UXW5-F1
#
_cell.length_a   1.000
_cell.length_b   1.000
_cell.length_c   1.000
_cell.angle_alpha   90.00
_cell.angle_beta   90.00
_cell.angle_gamma   90.00
#
_symmetry.space_group_name_H-M   'P 1'
#
loop_
_entity.id
_entity.type
_entity.pdbx_description
1 polymer ?
#
loop_
_entity_poly.entity_id
_entity_poly.type
_entity_poly.pdbx_seq_one_letter_code
_entity_poly.pdbx_strand_id
1 'polypeptide(L)'
;MKYSHYWVRPRVIEKDIYSFIVKDFKLMVPVLEKYGVVLADVEGKWKPHIDEDYIQFNGVKDCGHRKIYNNVAQHVIDKAGGVFSYDSNNEGDKYFVSQAVNTRCCNGDCSFDSFYFDRVVEISNPNDPEESSNEAKYFKHCNTNFKPYDLSVCVVLIIAKKYLANKLIVLSDGEKQWWDAKFITELTLGYGTSFSLDKI
;
A
#
# COMPACT_ATOMS: atom_id res chain seq x y z
N MET A 1 -13.12 5.32 12.87
CA MET A 1 -11.99 5.88 12.10
C MET A 1 -11.84 5.09 10.81
N LYS A 2 -11.41 5.74 9.72
CA LYS A 2 -11.00 5.08 8.47
C LYS A 2 -9.64 4.40 8.72
N TYR A 3 -9.36 3.27 8.06
CA TYR A 3 -8.05 2.63 8.13
C TYR A 3 -7.07 3.32 7.18
N SER A 4 -5.98 3.84 7.71
CA SER A 4 -5.06 4.71 6.98
C SER A 4 -3.60 4.44 7.29
N HIS A 5 -2.75 4.79 6.33
CA HIS A 5 -1.29 4.77 6.46
C HIS A 5 -0.74 6.17 6.28
N TYR A 6 0.32 6.47 7.01
CA TYR A 6 0.94 7.78 7.06
C TYR A 6 2.44 7.62 6.86
N TRP A 7 3.07 8.57 6.17
CA TRP A 7 4.51 8.58 6.05
C TRP A 7 5.08 9.99 6.02
N VAL A 8 6.32 10.11 6.52
CA VAL A 8 7.10 11.34 6.51
C VAL A 8 8.41 11.06 5.78
N ARG A 9 8.74 11.88 4.79
CA ARG A 9 9.92 11.70 3.93
C ARG A 9 10.56 13.03 3.51
N PRO A 10 11.79 13.03 2.97
CA PRO A 10 12.36 14.21 2.31
C PRO A 10 11.52 14.60 1.09
N ARG A 11 11.62 15.87 0.71
CA ARG A 11 10.99 16.42 -0.51
C ARG A 11 11.35 15.60 -1.76
N VAL A 12 12.66 15.43 -1.96
CA VAL A 12 13.25 14.81 -3.13
C VAL A 12 13.87 13.49 -2.72
N ILE A 13 13.47 12.41 -3.39
CA ILE A 13 14.19 11.15 -3.37
C ILE A 13 15.21 11.17 -4.52
N GLU A 14 16.46 10.83 -4.20
CA GLU A 14 17.53 10.69 -5.20
C GLU A 14 17.10 9.71 -6.30
N LYS A 15 17.37 10.07 -7.56
CA LYS A 15 16.86 9.33 -8.73
C LYS A 15 17.24 7.85 -8.69
N ASP A 16 18.47 7.54 -8.33
CA ASP A 16 18.95 6.15 -8.25
C ASP A 16 18.20 5.36 -7.18
N ILE A 17 18.00 5.95 -6.00
CA ILE A 17 17.22 5.35 -4.90
C ILE A 17 15.78 5.10 -5.36
N TYR A 18 15.14 6.09 -5.98
CA TYR A 18 13.76 5.96 -6.45
C TYR A 18 13.63 4.90 -7.55
N SER A 19 14.63 4.79 -8.44
CA SER A 19 14.65 3.77 -9.49
C SER A 19 14.66 2.35 -8.92
N PHE A 20 15.33 2.12 -7.79
CA PHE A 20 15.29 0.82 -7.10
C PHE A 20 13.92 0.54 -6.48
N ILE A 21 13.29 1.54 -5.87
CA ILE A 21 11.91 1.42 -5.34
C ILE A 21 10.94 1.04 -6.47
N VAL A 22 11.00 1.75 -7.59
CA VAL A 22 10.15 1.51 -8.77
C VAL A 22 10.40 0.14 -9.35
N LYS A 23 11.66 -0.26 -9.49
CA LYS A 23 12.06 -1.57 -10.02
C LYS A 23 11.47 -2.70 -9.17
N ASP A 24 11.65 -2.64 -7.86
CA ASP A 24 11.16 -3.67 -6.95
C ASP A 24 9.63 -3.68 -6.92
N PHE A 25 8.98 -2.53 -6.93
CA PHE A 25 7.52 -2.48 -6.97
C PHE A 25 6.96 -3.04 -8.29
N LYS A 26 7.61 -2.78 -9.43
CA LYS A 26 7.24 -3.38 -10.72
C LYS A 26 7.32 -4.92 -10.71
N LEU A 27 8.26 -5.51 -9.95
CA LEU A 27 8.31 -6.96 -9.75
C LEU A 27 7.13 -7.47 -8.90
N MET A 28 6.66 -6.66 -7.95
CA MET A 28 5.53 -7.01 -7.08
C MET A 28 4.18 -6.92 -7.78
N VAL A 29 3.99 -6.03 -8.75
CA VAL A 29 2.69 -5.86 -9.47
C VAL A 29 2.11 -7.19 -9.96
N PRO A 30 2.80 -8.02 -10.77
CA PRO A 30 2.23 -9.30 -11.23
C PRO A 30 2.03 -10.31 -10.10
N VAL A 31 2.76 -10.20 -8.99
CA VAL A 31 2.55 -11.04 -7.80
C VAL A 31 1.26 -10.63 -7.10
N LEU A 32 1.05 -9.34 -6.89
CA LEU A 32 -0.17 -8.77 -6.31
C LEU A 32 -1.41 -9.11 -7.15
N GLU A 33 -1.31 -9.06 -8.47
CA GLU A 33 -2.37 -9.48 -9.39
C GLU A 33 -2.72 -10.97 -9.23
N LYS A 34 -1.73 -11.85 -9.04
CA LYS A 34 -1.98 -13.27 -8.73
C LYS A 34 -2.72 -13.46 -7.40
N TYR A 35 -2.57 -12.53 -6.46
CA TYR A 35 -3.34 -12.49 -5.21
C TYR A 35 -4.67 -11.73 -5.34
N GLY A 36 -5.12 -11.42 -6.57
CA GLY A 36 -6.40 -10.76 -6.84
C GLY A 36 -6.41 -9.25 -6.58
N VAL A 37 -5.23 -8.65 -6.38
CA VAL A 37 -5.09 -7.20 -6.20
C VAL A 37 -4.72 -6.56 -7.53
N VAL A 38 -5.74 -6.12 -8.25
CA VAL A 38 -5.58 -5.34 -9.49
C VAL A 38 -5.50 -3.86 -9.14
N LEU A 39 -4.48 -3.19 -9.68
CA LEU A 39 -4.28 -1.76 -9.53
C LEU A 39 -4.87 -1.01 -10.72
N ALA A 40 -5.39 0.17 -10.43
CA ALA A 40 -5.80 1.14 -11.43
C ALA A 40 -5.07 2.46 -11.25
N ASP A 41 -5.25 3.39 -12.18
CA ASP A 41 -4.83 4.78 -12.04
C ASP A 41 -5.50 5.46 -10.85
N VAL A 42 -5.13 6.72 -10.60
CA VAL A 42 -5.66 7.51 -9.49
C VAL A 42 -7.18 7.72 -9.58
N GLU A 43 -7.78 7.60 -10.77
CA GLU A 43 -9.22 7.64 -10.96
C GLU A 43 -9.91 6.28 -10.76
N GLY A 44 -9.17 5.19 -10.68
CA GLY A 44 -9.67 3.83 -10.50
C GLY A 44 -10.15 3.15 -11.79
N LYS A 45 -9.75 3.61 -12.98
CA LYS A 45 -10.27 3.13 -14.28
C LYS A 45 -9.20 2.55 -15.20
N TRP A 46 -8.05 3.21 -15.28
CA TRP A 46 -6.98 2.87 -16.23
C TRP A 46 -5.83 2.14 -15.54
N LYS A 47 -4.70 1.96 -16.22
CA LYS A 47 -3.50 1.33 -15.62
C LYS A 47 -2.84 2.27 -14.60
N PRO A 48 -2.22 1.74 -13.54
CA PRO A 48 -1.49 2.57 -12.58
C PRO A 48 -0.32 3.30 -13.23
N HIS A 49 0.05 4.46 -12.70
CA HIS A 49 1.21 5.24 -13.16
C HIS A 49 2.43 4.82 -12.35
N ILE A 50 3.34 4.06 -12.98
CA ILE A 50 4.55 3.52 -12.34
C ILE A 50 5.76 3.73 -13.25
N ASP A 51 6.53 4.79 -13.04
CA ASP A 51 7.72 5.15 -13.83
C ASP A 51 8.84 5.73 -12.95
N GLU A 52 9.83 6.40 -13.56
CA GLU A 52 10.99 6.96 -12.86
C GLU A 52 10.68 8.15 -11.93
N ASP A 53 9.49 8.72 -12.03
CA ASP A 53 9.07 9.90 -11.27
C ASP A 53 7.82 9.66 -10.44
N TYR A 54 6.98 8.69 -10.81
CA TYR A 54 5.66 8.49 -10.24
C TYR A 54 5.39 7.04 -9.84
N ILE A 55 4.83 6.86 -8.64
CA ILE A 55 4.13 5.66 -8.19
C ILE A 55 2.77 6.13 -7.70
N GLN A 56 1.78 6.03 -8.57
CA GLN A 56 0.43 6.50 -8.31
C GLN A 56 -0.59 5.47 -8.75
N PHE A 57 -1.50 5.12 -7.85
CA PHE A 57 -2.52 4.13 -8.13
C PHE A 57 -3.71 4.23 -7.18
N ASN A 58 -4.78 3.55 -7.53
CA ASN A 58 -5.92 3.27 -6.67
C ASN A 58 -6.39 1.83 -6.91
N GLY A 59 -7.41 1.37 -6.19
CA GLY A 59 -8.15 0.18 -6.57
C GLY A 59 -9.05 0.43 -7.78
N VAL A 60 -9.47 -0.64 -8.44
CA VAL A 60 -10.40 -0.60 -9.58
C VAL A 60 -11.80 -0.19 -9.11
N LYS A 61 -12.36 0.89 -9.70
CA LYS A 61 -13.78 1.25 -9.58
C LYS A 61 -14.64 0.26 -10.32
N ASP A 62 -15.85 0.03 -9.81
CA ASP A 62 -16.82 -0.88 -10.43
C ASP A 62 -16.22 -2.26 -10.77
N CYS A 63 -15.36 -2.76 -9.90
CA CYS A 63 -14.56 -3.98 -10.09
C CYS A 63 -15.38 -5.27 -10.32
N GLY A 64 -16.71 -5.22 -10.20
CA GLY A 64 -17.59 -6.35 -10.44
C GLY A 64 -17.53 -7.46 -9.38
N HIS A 65 -16.69 -7.32 -8.35
CA HIS A 65 -16.69 -8.24 -7.20
C HIS A 65 -18.07 -8.27 -6.55
N ARG A 66 -18.47 -9.46 -6.07
CA ARG A 66 -19.74 -9.65 -5.37
C ARG A 66 -19.84 -8.64 -4.24
N LYS A 67 -20.92 -7.86 -4.23
CA LYS A 67 -21.19 -6.91 -3.15
C LYS A 67 -21.44 -7.70 -1.87
N ILE A 68 -20.43 -7.79 -1.01
CA ILE A 68 -20.59 -8.34 0.32
C ILE A 68 -21.21 -7.23 1.16
N TYR A 69 -22.55 -7.19 1.20
CA TYR A 69 -23.32 -6.29 2.08
C TYR A 69 -23.33 -6.80 3.52
N ASN A 70 -22.18 -7.21 4.04
CA ASN A 70 -22.03 -7.23 5.49
C ASN A 70 -21.62 -5.82 5.86
N ASN A 71 -22.28 -5.23 6.84
CA ASN A 71 -22.03 -3.90 7.39
C ASN A 71 -20.61 -3.77 8.01
N VAL A 72 -19.55 -4.07 7.27
CA VAL A 72 -18.15 -4.00 7.72
C VAL A 72 -17.56 -2.69 7.21
N ALA A 73 -18.28 -1.61 7.49
CA ALA A 73 -17.68 -0.30 7.60
C ALA A 73 -17.74 0.11 9.06
N GLN A 74 -17.06 -0.63 9.95
CA GLN A 74 -16.58 -0.11 11.23
C GLN A 74 -15.96 -1.25 12.03
N HIS A 75 -14.77 -1.00 12.55
CA HIS A 75 -13.90 -1.97 13.21
C HIS A 75 -13.24 -2.90 12.20
N VAL A 76 -12.02 -2.52 11.83
CA VAL A 76 -10.91 -3.45 11.65
C VAL A 76 -11.14 -4.54 12.69
N ILE A 77 -11.67 -5.68 12.26
CA ILE A 77 -11.94 -6.78 13.18
C ILE A 77 -10.56 -7.05 13.77
N ASP A 78 -10.39 -7.13 15.08
CA ASP A 78 -9.08 -7.34 15.74
C ASP A 78 -8.36 -8.64 15.28
N LYS A 79 -9.03 -9.40 14.39
CA LYS A 79 -8.67 -10.64 13.72
C LYS A 79 -8.40 -10.51 12.20
N ALA A 80 -8.52 -9.33 11.58
CA ALA A 80 -8.16 -9.12 10.18
C ALA A 80 -6.62 -9.06 10.06
N GLY A 81 -5.99 -10.23 9.91
CA GLY A 81 -4.54 -10.36 9.77
C GLY A 81 -4.10 -10.93 8.42
N GLY A 82 -4.96 -10.83 7.41
CA GLY A 82 -4.67 -11.40 6.10
C GLY A 82 -4.81 -12.93 6.02
N VAL A 83 -4.60 -13.51 4.84
CA VAL A 83 -4.81 -14.97 4.57
C VAL A 83 -4.07 -15.84 5.56
N PHE A 84 -2.89 -15.40 5.96
CA PHE A 84 -1.95 -16.19 6.75
C PHE A 84 -2.23 -16.13 8.26
N SER A 85 -3.23 -15.38 8.69
CA SER A 85 -3.65 -15.30 10.10
C SER A 85 -4.83 -16.22 10.44
N TYR A 86 -5.40 -16.93 9.46
CA TYR A 86 -6.57 -17.79 9.66
C TYR A 86 -6.17 -19.26 9.80
N ASP A 87 -6.51 -19.85 10.94
CA ASP A 87 -6.31 -21.25 11.28
C ASP A 87 -7.23 -22.12 10.40
N SER A 88 -6.65 -22.85 9.44
CA SER A 88 -7.39 -23.57 8.41
C SER A 88 -7.70 -25.01 8.84
N ASN A 89 -8.93 -25.26 9.29
CA ASN A 89 -9.47 -26.61 9.51
C ASN A 89 -10.53 -27.01 8.47
N ASN A 90 -10.53 -26.40 7.28
CA ASN A 90 -11.46 -26.79 6.21
C ASN A 90 -10.70 -27.18 4.95
N GLU A 91 -10.70 -28.49 4.69
CA GLU A 91 -10.31 -29.14 3.44
C GLU A 91 -11.15 -28.57 2.28
N GLY A 92 -10.53 -27.67 1.52
CA GLY A 92 -11.18 -26.95 0.43
C GLY A 92 -10.17 -26.21 -0.43
N ASP A 93 -9.07 -26.88 -0.76
CA ASP A 93 -7.97 -26.38 -1.57
C ASP A 93 -8.43 -26.01 -3.00
N LYS A 94 -8.67 -24.71 -3.21
CA LYS A 94 -8.57 -23.99 -4.50
C LYS A 94 -8.63 -22.45 -4.41
N TYR A 95 -8.71 -21.89 -3.20
CA TYR A 95 -9.11 -20.49 -2.99
C TYR A 95 -8.12 -19.64 -2.17
N PHE A 96 -6.82 -19.92 -2.25
CA PHE A 96 -5.78 -19.12 -1.58
C PHE A 96 -5.83 -17.63 -1.98
N VAL A 97 -6.08 -17.37 -3.27
CA VAL A 97 -6.21 -16.03 -3.86
C VAL A 97 -7.48 -15.32 -3.39
N SER A 98 -8.61 -16.03 -3.28
CA SER A 98 -9.84 -15.39 -2.80
C SER A 98 -9.77 -15.11 -1.31
N GLN A 99 -9.05 -15.89 -0.51
CA GLN A 99 -8.96 -15.63 0.93
C GLN A 99 -8.22 -14.32 1.24
N ALA A 100 -7.24 -13.88 0.43
CA ALA A 100 -6.53 -12.60 0.64
C ALA A 100 -7.45 -11.42 0.45
N VAL A 101 -8.21 -11.47 -0.64
CA VAL A 101 -9.20 -10.47 -0.99
C VAL A 101 -10.43 -10.55 -0.07
N ASN A 102 -10.82 -11.75 0.40
CA ASN A 102 -11.99 -11.95 1.26
C ASN A 102 -11.79 -11.43 2.69
N THR A 103 -10.56 -11.28 3.16
CA THR A 103 -10.29 -10.57 4.43
C THR A 103 -10.35 -9.05 4.28
N ARG A 104 -10.34 -8.54 3.05
CA ARG A 104 -10.35 -7.10 2.72
C ARG A 104 -11.75 -6.62 2.37
N CYS A 105 -11.97 -5.32 2.55
CA CYS A 105 -13.29 -4.73 2.34
C CYS A 105 -13.53 -4.50 0.84
N CYS A 106 -14.44 -5.25 0.19
CA CYS A 106 -14.89 -4.93 -1.16
C CYS A 106 -16.41 -5.06 -1.29
N ASN A 107 -17.04 -4.02 -1.83
CA ASN A 107 -18.50 -3.90 -1.99
C ASN A 107 -18.89 -3.62 -3.46
N GLY A 108 -18.10 -4.13 -4.41
CA GLY A 108 -18.24 -3.81 -5.84
C GLY A 108 -17.39 -2.63 -6.30
N ASP A 109 -16.74 -1.93 -5.38
CA ASP A 109 -15.74 -0.89 -5.64
C ASP A 109 -14.49 -1.16 -4.78
N CYS A 110 -13.34 -1.35 -5.44
CA CYS A 110 -12.05 -1.55 -4.76
C CYS A 110 -11.33 -0.22 -4.53
N SER A 111 -11.75 0.89 -5.13
CA SER A 111 -11.13 2.20 -4.96
C SER A 111 -11.54 2.85 -3.62
N PHE A 112 -10.73 3.78 -3.12
CA PHE A 112 -11.14 4.66 -2.03
C PHE A 112 -10.42 6.03 -2.06
N ASP A 113 -9.17 6.08 -1.60
CA ASP A 113 -8.29 7.26 -1.66
C ASP A 113 -7.12 6.93 -2.58
N SER A 114 -6.66 7.91 -3.36
CA SER A 114 -5.60 7.63 -4.34
C SER A 114 -4.24 7.67 -3.65
N PHE A 115 -3.41 6.67 -3.92
CA PHE A 115 -2.07 6.59 -3.37
C PHE A 115 -1.09 7.33 -4.27
N TYR A 116 -0.25 8.18 -3.66
CA TYR A 116 0.79 8.96 -4.33
C TYR A 116 2.12 8.81 -3.60
N PHE A 117 3.13 8.28 -4.27
CA PHE A 117 4.50 8.19 -3.75
C PHE A 117 5.50 8.69 -4.79
N ASP A 118 5.39 9.96 -5.17
CA ASP A 118 6.16 10.56 -6.26
C ASP A 118 7.61 10.85 -5.87
N ARG A 119 8.56 10.83 -6.81
CA ARG A 119 9.98 11.09 -6.51
C ARG A 119 10.21 12.49 -5.93
N VAL A 120 9.47 13.48 -6.41
CA VAL A 120 9.54 14.87 -5.95
C VAL A 120 8.17 15.29 -5.42
N VAL A 121 8.13 15.79 -4.19
CA VAL A 121 6.91 16.41 -3.66
C VAL A 121 6.78 17.82 -4.24
N GLU A 122 5.65 18.07 -4.89
CA GLU A 122 5.25 19.41 -5.32
C GLU A 122 4.98 20.30 -4.10
N ILE A 123 5.51 21.52 -4.14
CA ILE A 123 5.36 22.52 -3.07
C ILE A 123 4.39 23.59 -3.51
N SER A 124 3.64 24.11 -2.55
CA SER A 124 2.58 25.08 -2.83
C SER A 124 3.17 26.47 -3.08
N ASN A 125 4.23 26.81 -2.36
CA ASN A 125 4.92 28.09 -2.49
C ASN A 125 6.44 27.90 -2.65
N PRO A 126 6.98 28.01 -3.88
CA PRO A 126 8.41 27.90 -4.13
C PRO A 126 9.29 28.92 -3.40
N ASN A 127 8.71 30.05 -2.98
CA ASN A 127 9.43 31.12 -2.29
C ASN A 127 9.47 30.94 -0.77
N ASP A 128 8.76 29.94 -0.23
CA ASP A 128 8.83 29.63 1.19
C ASP A 128 10.14 28.86 1.48
N PRO A 129 11.07 29.41 2.29
CA PRO A 129 12.33 28.75 2.61
C PRO A 129 12.15 27.42 3.37
N GLU A 130 11.06 27.28 4.13
CA GLU A 130 10.77 26.08 4.92
C GLU A 130 10.23 24.96 4.02
N GLU A 131 9.30 25.26 3.10
CA GLU A 131 8.87 24.28 2.09
C GLU A 131 9.96 24.00 1.04
N SER A 132 10.75 24.99 0.65
CA SER A 132 11.74 24.77 -0.41
C SER A 132 13.01 24.05 0.07
N SER A 133 13.22 23.93 1.38
CA SER A 133 14.40 23.30 1.99
C SER A 133 14.54 21.82 1.64
N ASN A 134 15.78 21.36 1.43
CA ASN A 134 16.10 19.93 1.28
C ASN A 134 15.96 19.16 2.60
N GLU A 135 15.92 19.85 3.74
CA GLU A 135 15.70 19.26 5.06
C GLU A 135 14.20 19.17 5.41
N ALA A 136 13.33 19.77 4.59
CA ALA A 136 11.89 19.75 4.78
C ALA A 136 11.36 18.31 4.75
N LYS A 137 10.58 17.99 5.79
CA LYS A 137 9.93 16.70 5.96
C LYS A 137 8.48 16.81 5.53
N TYR A 138 8.09 15.99 4.57
CA TYR A 138 6.74 15.99 4.00
C TYR A 138 5.93 14.86 4.56
N PHE A 139 4.84 15.24 5.22
CA PHE A 139 3.81 14.32 5.65
C PHE A 139 2.83 14.06 4.50
N LYS A 140 2.55 12.78 4.26
CA LYS A 140 1.48 12.31 3.37
C LYS A 140 0.75 11.16 4.06
N HIS A 141 -0.48 10.93 3.63
CA HIS A 141 -1.27 9.81 4.09
C HIS A 141 -2.16 9.30 2.96
N CYS A 142 -2.61 8.06 3.10
CA CYS A 142 -3.59 7.46 2.20
C CYS A 142 -4.59 6.69 3.05
N ASN A 143 -5.86 7.07 2.94
CA ASN A 143 -6.93 6.35 3.59
C ASN A 143 -7.29 5.16 2.70
N THR A 144 -6.96 3.93 3.10
CA THR A 144 -7.24 2.78 2.24
C THR A 144 -8.55 2.10 2.59
N ASN A 145 -9.05 2.31 3.81
CA ASN A 145 -10.21 1.62 4.37
C ASN A 145 -10.12 0.08 4.24
N PHE A 146 -8.89 -0.44 4.24
CA PHE A 146 -8.57 -1.85 4.09
C PHE A 146 -9.16 -2.49 2.81
N LYS A 147 -9.32 -1.69 1.74
CA LYS A 147 -9.68 -2.16 0.40
C LYS A 147 -8.58 -3.06 -0.19
N PRO A 148 -8.83 -3.85 -1.25
CA PRO A 148 -7.82 -4.74 -1.82
C PRO A 148 -6.46 -4.10 -2.16
N TYR A 149 -6.45 -2.89 -2.74
CA TYR A 149 -5.21 -2.18 -3.11
C TYR A 149 -4.38 -1.71 -1.90
N ASP A 150 -4.93 -1.75 -0.68
CA ASP A 150 -4.18 -1.51 0.56
C ASP A 150 -2.96 -2.41 0.68
N LEU A 151 -3.05 -3.67 0.20
CA LEU A 151 -1.90 -4.57 0.18
C LEU A 151 -0.74 -3.95 -0.62
N SER A 152 -1.04 -3.36 -1.78
CA SER A 152 -0.07 -2.70 -2.63
C SER A 152 0.50 -1.44 -1.96
N VAL A 153 -0.32 -0.66 -1.24
CA VAL A 153 0.14 0.49 -0.45
C VAL A 153 1.17 0.04 0.59
N CYS A 154 0.86 -0.99 1.38
CA CYS A 154 1.78 -1.54 2.37
C CYS A 154 3.09 -2.04 1.72
N VAL A 155 3.01 -2.75 0.59
CA VAL A 155 4.18 -3.23 -0.15
C VAL A 155 5.08 -2.07 -0.61
N VAL A 156 4.52 -1.00 -1.19
CA VAL A 156 5.31 0.17 -1.59
C VAL A 156 6.03 0.78 -0.39
N LEU A 157 5.35 0.92 0.74
CA LEU A 157 5.93 1.53 1.94
C LEU A 157 7.03 0.65 2.56
N ILE A 158 6.89 -0.69 2.51
CA ILE A 158 7.96 -1.64 2.91
C ILE A 158 9.19 -1.46 2.01
N ILE A 159 9.00 -1.45 0.69
CA ILE A 159 10.08 -1.28 -0.29
C ILE A 159 10.74 0.09 -0.08
N ALA A 160 9.96 1.16 0.01
CA ALA A 160 10.49 2.50 0.22
C ALA A 160 11.28 2.62 1.52
N LYS A 161 10.82 1.99 2.62
CA LYS A 161 11.54 1.96 3.90
C LYS A 161 12.87 1.23 3.80
N LYS A 162 12.96 0.16 2.99
CA LYS A 162 14.24 -0.54 2.74
C LYS A 162 15.29 0.39 2.14
N TYR A 163 14.91 1.20 1.15
CA TYR A 163 15.84 2.06 0.40
C TYR A 163 16.09 3.42 1.07
N LEU A 164 15.09 3.99 1.74
CA LEU A 164 15.21 5.29 2.43
C LEU A 164 15.66 5.16 3.90
N ALA A 165 15.59 3.95 4.46
CA ALA A 165 15.96 3.66 5.85
C ALA A 165 15.34 4.67 6.84
N ASN A 166 16.16 5.35 7.62
CA ASN A 166 15.73 6.34 8.61
C ASN A 166 15.20 7.65 8.01
N LYS A 167 15.37 7.89 6.70
CA LYS A 167 14.83 9.07 6.02
C LYS A 167 13.32 8.97 5.81
N LEU A 168 12.76 7.76 5.78
CA LEU A 168 11.31 7.52 5.70
C LEU A 168 10.79 7.08 7.07
N ILE A 169 9.76 7.75 7.58
CA ILE A 169 8.98 7.33 8.75
C ILE A 169 7.65 6.79 8.21
N VAL A 170 7.21 5.63 8.68
CA VAL A 170 5.95 4.98 8.28
C VAL A 170 5.14 4.63 9.53
N LEU A 171 3.88 5.06 9.53
CA LEU A 171 2.90 4.85 10.61
C LEU A 171 1.62 4.28 9.99
N SER A 172 0.81 3.61 10.80
CA SER A 172 -0.45 3.02 10.36
C SER A 172 -1.43 2.94 11.52
N ASP A 173 -2.72 2.97 11.22
CA ASP A 173 -3.78 2.73 12.21
C ASP A 173 -3.84 1.26 12.70
N GLY A 174 -3.08 0.35 12.10
CA GLY A 174 -3.01 -1.05 12.55
C GLY A 174 -1.77 -1.80 12.08
N GLU A 175 -1.24 -2.66 12.95
CA GLU A 175 0.03 -3.38 12.71
C GLU A 175 -0.19 -4.80 12.16
N LYS A 176 -1.18 -5.53 12.68
CA LYS A 176 -1.45 -6.93 12.27
C LYS A 176 -1.79 -7.05 10.78
N GLN A 177 -2.43 -6.03 10.24
CA GLN A 177 -2.86 -5.92 8.85
C GLN A 177 -1.70 -5.90 7.84
N TRP A 178 -0.48 -5.61 8.29
CA TRP A 178 0.72 -5.58 7.44
C TRP A 178 1.33 -6.95 7.19
N TRP A 179 0.88 -8.00 7.87
CA TRP A 179 1.52 -9.32 7.81
C TRP A 179 1.59 -9.89 6.39
N ASP A 180 0.49 -9.82 5.64
CA ASP A 180 0.45 -10.23 4.22
C ASP A 180 1.50 -9.50 3.39
N ALA A 181 1.58 -8.18 3.54
CA ALA A 181 2.52 -7.36 2.79
C ALA A 181 3.96 -7.73 3.12
N LYS A 182 4.29 -7.88 4.41
CA LYS A 182 5.62 -8.31 4.87
C LYS A 182 6.00 -9.67 4.29
N PHE A 183 5.09 -10.63 4.36
CA PHE A 183 5.34 -12.00 3.92
C PHE A 183 5.49 -12.12 2.40
N ILE A 184 4.59 -11.52 1.62
CA ILE A 184 4.66 -11.58 0.14
C ILE A 184 5.90 -10.83 -0.36
N THR A 185 6.28 -9.71 0.28
CA THR A 185 7.51 -8.98 -0.06
C THR A 185 8.75 -9.83 0.27
N GLU A 186 8.78 -10.51 1.41
CA GLU A 186 9.86 -11.42 1.78
C GLU A 186 10.02 -12.56 0.77
N LEU A 187 8.93 -13.24 0.42
CA LEU A 187 8.96 -14.35 -0.53
C LEU A 187 9.41 -13.92 -1.93
N THR A 188 9.12 -12.69 -2.34
CA THR A 188 9.36 -12.21 -3.70
C THR A 188 10.71 -11.51 -3.85
N LEU A 189 11.07 -10.66 -2.88
CA LEU A 189 12.24 -9.78 -2.95
C LEU A 189 13.36 -10.19 -1.97
N GLY A 190 13.11 -11.18 -1.10
CA GLY A 190 14.07 -11.60 -0.08
C GLY A 190 14.18 -10.65 1.11
N TYR A 191 13.22 -9.72 1.25
CA TYR A 191 13.10 -8.85 2.42
C TYR A 191 11.64 -8.43 2.61
N GLY A 192 11.22 -8.26 3.86
CA GLY A 192 9.88 -7.74 4.19
C GLY A 192 9.46 -8.08 5.61
N THR A 193 9.84 -9.26 6.11
CA THR A 193 9.55 -9.68 7.50
C THR A 193 10.30 -8.84 8.53
N SER A 194 11.48 -8.33 8.17
CA SER A 194 12.27 -7.41 9.00
C SER A 194 11.67 -6.00 9.10
N PHE A 195 10.65 -5.66 8.31
CA PHE A 195 10.01 -4.35 8.36
C PHE A 195 9.19 -4.19 9.64
N SER A 196 9.34 -3.03 10.28
CA SER A 196 8.52 -2.59 11.41
C SER A 196 8.01 -1.18 11.16
N LEU A 197 6.79 -0.91 11.62
CA LEU A 197 6.27 0.45 11.69
C LEU A 197 7.11 1.26 12.69
N ASP A 198 7.26 2.56 12.42
CA ASP A 198 7.88 3.47 13.35
C ASP A 198 6.92 3.77 14.52
N LYS A 199 7.50 4.11 15.67
CA LYS A 199 6.76 4.54 16.86
C LYS A 199 7.08 6.01 17.12
N ILE A 200 6.05 6.82 17.34
CA ILE A 200 6.18 8.21 17.81
C ILE A 200 6.08 8.23 19.33
#